data_AF-A0A1Q7D2E7-F1
#
_entry.id   AF-A0A1Q7D2E7-F1
#
_cell.length_a   1.000
_cell.length_b   1.000
_cell.length_c   1.000
_cell.angle_alpha   90.00
_cell.angle_beta   90.00
_cell.angle_gamma   90.00
#
_symmetry.space_group_name_H-M   'P 1'
#
loop_
_entity.id
_entity.type
_entity.pdbx_description
1 polymer ?
#
loop_
_entity_poly.entity_id
_entity_poly.type
_entity_poly.pdbx_seq_one_letter_code
_entity_poly.pdbx_strand_id
1 'polypeptide(L)'
;MRGIIHSVAIALLVVAGQPVSASIKPPPGGQIPCDFVTGGGFIVGSGSTTPPTSSLAEGARANFGVGGGVKNGAFWGHLEYNDHSTSPPMQVHGTSVTGYFLGTNPNGNGRIITGTARINGTDGFTYMVEVTDNGEPGRGIDEFSITLSNGLEFYEAGSNYGDGPIAGGNIQLHKANPSNTPPLGFTCS
;
A
#
# COMPACT_ATOMS: atom_id res chain seq x y z
N MET A 1 -18.84 -16.60 57.22
CA MET A 1 -19.01 -15.99 55.89
C MET A 1 -17.67 -15.36 55.52
N ARG A 2 -16.70 -16.12 54.99
CA ARG A 2 -16.37 -16.29 53.56
C ARG A 2 -16.40 -14.98 52.75
N GLY A 3 -15.22 -14.44 52.49
CA GLY A 3 -14.97 -13.40 51.48
C GLY A 3 -13.52 -13.52 51.00
N ILE A 4 -13.29 -14.39 50.01
CA ILE A 4 -12.00 -14.59 49.35
C ILE A 4 -11.85 -13.43 48.35
N ILE A 5 -11.00 -12.45 48.67
CA ILE A 5 -10.64 -11.40 47.71
C ILE A 5 -9.58 -12.01 46.79
N HIS A 6 -10.00 -12.34 45.57
CA HIS A 6 -9.11 -12.85 44.54
C HIS A 6 -8.27 -11.69 44.01
N SER A 7 -6.96 -11.76 44.25
CA SER A 7 -5.98 -10.90 43.61
C SER A 7 -5.99 -11.15 42.10
N VAL A 8 -6.58 -10.24 41.33
CA VAL A 8 -6.42 -10.23 39.87
C VAL A 8 -5.08 -9.58 39.56
N ALA A 9 -4.06 -10.39 39.38
CA ALA A 9 -2.82 -9.94 38.75
C ALA A 9 -3.11 -9.70 37.26
N ILE A 10 -3.26 -8.43 36.87
CA ILE A 10 -3.27 -8.04 35.46
C ILE A 10 -1.84 -8.24 34.96
N ALA A 11 -1.58 -9.37 34.32
CA ALA A 11 -0.37 -9.59 33.57
C ALA A 11 -0.39 -8.64 32.37
N LEU A 12 0.33 -7.52 32.48
CA LEU A 12 0.61 -6.65 31.36
C LEU A 12 1.55 -7.43 30.43
N LEU A 13 0.98 -8.12 29.44
CA LEU A 13 1.75 -8.79 28.40
C LEU A 13 2.32 -7.68 27.49
N VAL A 14 3.51 -7.19 27.82
CA VAL A 14 4.30 -6.37 26.91
C VAL A 14 4.77 -7.30 25.79
N VAL A 15 3.95 -7.46 24.76
CA VAL A 15 4.42 -8.00 23.49
C VAL A 15 5.40 -6.97 22.95
N ALA A 16 6.70 -7.27 23.01
CA ALA A 16 7.72 -6.54 22.27
C ALA A 16 7.49 -6.80 20.78
N GLY A 17 6.48 -6.14 20.22
CA GLY A 17 6.23 -6.11 18.79
C GLY A 17 7.46 -5.47 18.14
N GLN A 18 8.22 -6.28 17.41
CA GLN A 18 9.22 -5.75 16.49
C GLN A 18 8.52 -4.74 15.57
N PRO A 19 9.14 -3.61 15.19
CA PRO A 19 8.53 -2.69 14.24
C PRO A 19 8.40 -3.44 12.91
N VAL A 20 7.21 -3.94 12.65
CA VAL A 20 6.82 -4.42 11.32
C VAL A 20 6.73 -3.16 10.46
N SER A 21 7.85 -2.82 9.83
CA SER A 21 7.83 -1.84 8.74
C SER A 21 6.86 -2.35 7.69
N ALA A 22 6.09 -1.46 7.07
CA ALA A 22 5.45 -1.71 5.77
C ALA A 22 6.51 -1.84 4.65
N SER A 23 7.54 -2.65 4.89
CA SER A 23 8.63 -2.95 3.97
C SER A 23 8.55 -4.43 3.68
N ILE A 24 8.08 -4.75 2.47
CA ILE A 24 8.44 -6.04 1.87
C ILE A 24 9.96 -6.06 1.82
N LYS A 25 10.55 -7.11 2.40
CA LYS A 25 11.99 -7.35 2.25
C LYS A 25 12.26 -7.54 0.76
N PRO A 26 13.29 -6.90 0.17
CA PRO A 26 13.65 -7.13 -1.22
C PRO A 26 13.72 -8.64 -1.51
N PRO A 27 13.21 -9.10 -2.66
CA PRO A 27 13.25 -10.51 -3.01
C PRO A 27 14.70 -11.05 -2.95
N PRO A 28 14.91 -12.31 -2.53
CA PRO A 28 16.24 -12.91 -2.49
C PRO A 28 16.97 -12.74 -3.82
N GLY A 29 18.21 -12.22 -3.78
CA GLY A 29 19.02 -11.99 -4.98
C GLY A 29 18.85 -10.63 -5.66
N GLY A 30 17.99 -9.74 -5.14
CA GLY A 30 17.86 -8.36 -5.67
C GLY A 30 17.19 -8.30 -7.05
N GLN A 31 16.50 -9.35 -7.46
CA GLN A 31 15.84 -9.42 -8.76
C GLN A 31 14.48 -8.70 -8.70
N ILE A 32 14.28 -7.69 -9.56
CA ILE A 32 13.06 -6.87 -9.60
C ILE A 32 12.54 -6.68 -11.02
N PRO A 33 11.24 -6.37 -11.21
CA PRO A 33 10.72 -6.05 -12.54
C PRO A 33 11.40 -4.81 -13.11
N CYS A 34 11.71 -4.84 -14.40
CA CYS A 34 12.25 -3.70 -15.16
C CYS A 34 11.20 -3.09 -16.09
N ASP A 35 9.99 -2.97 -15.58
CA ASP A 35 8.87 -2.25 -16.17
C ASP A 35 8.46 -1.07 -15.27
N PHE A 36 7.30 -0.47 -15.55
CA PHE A 36 6.71 0.55 -14.70
C PHE A 36 5.19 0.48 -14.76
N VAL A 37 4.55 0.91 -13.69
CA VAL A 37 3.10 1.02 -13.57
C VAL A 37 2.71 2.47 -13.33
N THR A 38 1.58 2.85 -13.89
CA THR A 38 0.91 4.12 -13.61
C THR A 38 -0.55 3.86 -13.30
N GLY A 39 -1.14 4.62 -12.40
CA GLY A 39 -2.55 4.50 -12.13
C GLY A 39 -3.11 5.74 -11.44
N GLY A 40 -4.42 5.87 -11.52
CA GLY A 40 -5.14 6.91 -10.81
C GLY A 40 -6.62 6.59 -10.81
N GLY A 41 -7.31 6.98 -9.74
CA GLY A 41 -8.68 6.58 -9.56
C GLY A 41 -9.22 6.84 -8.17
N PHE A 42 -10.20 6.03 -7.78
CA PHE A 42 -10.70 5.98 -6.42
C PHE A 42 -11.23 4.60 -6.05
N ILE A 43 -11.13 4.28 -4.78
CA ILE A 43 -11.81 3.16 -4.12
C ILE A 43 -12.95 3.71 -3.25
N VAL A 44 -13.85 2.83 -2.83
CA VAL A 44 -14.94 3.14 -1.91
C VAL A 44 -14.90 2.11 -0.78
N GLY A 45 -14.96 2.59 0.46
CA GLY A 45 -14.96 1.72 1.64
C GLY A 45 -16.17 0.80 1.62
N SER A 46 -15.94 -0.50 1.68
CA SER A 46 -17.02 -1.48 1.57
C SER A 46 -17.83 -1.66 2.85
N GLY A 47 -17.27 -1.26 4.00
CA GLY A 47 -17.82 -1.61 5.31
C GLY A 47 -17.66 -3.10 5.66
N SER A 48 -16.82 -3.85 4.93
CA SER A 48 -16.57 -5.26 5.22
C SER A 48 -16.07 -5.44 6.65
N THR A 49 -16.75 -6.31 7.39
CA THR A 49 -16.37 -6.73 8.75
C THR A 49 -15.63 -8.06 8.77
N THR A 50 -15.40 -8.68 7.60
CA THR A 50 -14.61 -9.91 7.47
C THR A 50 -13.14 -9.56 7.31
N PRO A 51 -12.25 -10.02 8.21
CA PRO A 51 -10.81 -9.74 8.08
C PRO A 51 -10.17 -10.33 6.81
N PRO A 52 -9.14 -9.67 6.25
CA PRO A 52 -8.61 -8.37 6.67
C PRO A 52 -9.60 -7.21 6.36
N THR A 53 -9.67 -6.21 7.25
CA THR A 53 -10.70 -5.15 7.19
C THR A 53 -10.09 -3.80 6.81
N SER A 54 -10.75 -3.09 5.90
CA SER A 54 -10.37 -1.73 5.50
C SER A 54 -10.56 -0.72 6.63
N SER A 55 -9.62 0.21 6.72
CA SER A 55 -9.65 1.42 7.54
C SER A 55 -10.46 2.54 6.86
N LEU A 56 -10.76 2.41 5.57
CA LEU A 56 -11.62 3.33 4.83
C LEU A 56 -13.07 3.15 5.29
N ALA A 57 -13.70 4.21 5.77
CA ALA A 57 -15.06 4.14 6.30
C ALA A 57 -16.06 3.68 5.23
N GLU A 58 -17.12 2.97 5.63
CA GLU A 58 -18.17 2.52 4.73
C GLU A 58 -18.74 3.67 3.90
N GLY A 59 -18.75 3.51 2.57
CA GLY A 59 -19.21 4.53 1.63
C GLY A 59 -18.28 5.73 1.46
N ALA A 60 -17.21 5.85 2.25
CA ALA A 60 -16.21 6.90 2.05
C ALA A 60 -15.40 6.62 0.79
N ARG A 61 -15.12 7.71 0.06
CA ARG A 61 -14.29 7.67 -1.15
C ARG A 61 -12.85 7.94 -0.77
N ALA A 62 -11.92 7.19 -1.33
CA ALA A 62 -10.51 7.57 -1.31
C ALA A 62 -9.96 7.69 -2.73
N ASN A 63 -9.45 8.88 -3.06
CA ASN A 63 -8.82 9.17 -4.35
C ASN A 63 -7.34 8.81 -4.31
N PHE A 64 -6.80 8.30 -5.41
CA PHE A 64 -5.37 8.01 -5.51
C PHE A 64 -4.78 8.40 -6.87
N GLY A 65 -3.49 8.71 -6.85
CA GLY A 65 -2.62 8.77 -8.01
C GLY A 65 -1.32 8.07 -7.67
N VAL A 66 -0.87 7.16 -8.53
CA VAL A 66 0.28 6.31 -8.22
C VAL A 66 1.11 6.05 -9.47
N GLY A 67 2.43 6.04 -9.29
CA GLY A 67 3.37 5.51 -10.26
C GLY A 67 4.50 4.80 -9.55
N GLY A 68 5.02 3.76 -10.18
CA GLY A 68 6.13 2.97 -9.64
C GLY A 68 6.91 2.28 -10.74
N GLY A 69 8.22 2.16 -10.56
CA GLY A 69 9.08 1.47 -11.50
C GLY A 69 10.54 1.69 -11.17
N VAL A 70 11.39 1.32 -12.13
CA VAL A 70 12.80 1.70 -12.14
C VAL A 70 13.09 2.59 -13.33
N LYS A 71 13.98 3.57 -13.15
CA LYS A 71 14.40 4.47 -14.21
C LYS A 71 15.83 4.97 -13.97
N ASN A 72 16.68 4.85 -14.98
CA ASN A 72 18.05 5.39 -15.01
C ASN A 72 18.88 5.05 -13.76
N GLY A 73 18.82 3.81 -13.29
CA GLY A 73 19.59 3.39 -12.12
C GLY A 73 18.99 3.79 -10.77
N ALA A 74 17.69 4.09 -10.71
CA ALA A 74 16.99 4.47 -9.49
C ALA A 74 15.55 3.93 -9.46
N PHE A 75 14.96 3.85 -8.27
CA PHE A 75 13.51 3.69 -8.16
C PHE A 75 12.83 4.98 -8.59
N TRP A 76 11.69 4.85 -9.24
CA TRP A 76 10.93 5.97 -9.81
C TRP A 76 9.45 5.83 -9.47
N GLY A 77 8.79 6.95 -9.25
CA GLY A 77 7.35 6.97 -9.04
C GLY A 77 6.90 8.12 -8.15
N HIS A 78 5.65 8.02 -7.71
CA HIS A 78 5.00 8.96 -6.80
C HIS A 78 3.79 8.28 -6.16
N LEU A 79 3.27 8.90 -5.10
CA LEU A 79 1.99 8.54 -4.51
C LEU A 79 1.26 9.81 -4.06
N GLU A 80 -0.02 9.89 -4.39
CA GLU A 80 -0.98 10.78 -3.77
C GLU A 80 -2.18 9.93 -3.34
N TYR A 81 -2.66 10.11 -2.12
CA TYR A 81 -3.86 9.43 -1.63
C TYR A 81 -4.65 10.35 -0.71
N ASN A 82 -5.96 10.50 -0.96
CA ASN A 82 -6.85 11.36 -0.19
C ASN A 82 -8.05 10.53 0.28
N ASP A 83 -8.13 10.27 1.58
CA ASP A 83 -9.25 9.58 2.22
C ASP A 83 -10.27 10.57 2.77
N HIS A 84 -11.50 10.50 2.27
CA HIS A 84 -12.62 11.36 2.64
C HIS A 84 -13.48 10.83 3.81
N SER A 85 -12.97 9.89 4.61
CA SER A 85 -13.63 9.40 5.83
C SER A 85 -13.77 10.48 6.91
N THR A 86 -12.95 11.53 6.84
CA THR A 86 -12.95 12.66 7.78
C THR A 86 -13.02 14.00 7.06
N SER A 87 -13.30 15.07 7.82
CA SER A 87 -13.29 16.45 7.35
C SER A 87 -12.41 17.31 8.27
N PRO A 88 -11.28 17.86 7.80
CA PRO A 88 -10.74 17.73 6.43
C PRO A 88 -10.30 16.28 6.10
N PRO A 89 -10.23 15.91 4.80
CA PRO A 89 -9.74 14.59 4.38
C PRO A 89 -8.32 14.30 4.87
N MET A 90 -8.01 13.01 5.11
CA MET A 90 -6.63 12.59 5.32
C MET A 90 -5.88 12.62 3.98
N GLN A 91 -4.82 13.42 3.91
CA GLN A 91 -4.00 13.62 2.73
C GLN A 91 -2.65 12.95 2.90
N VAL A 92 -2.31 12.07 1.98
CA VAL A 92 -1.06 11.32 1.95
C VAL A 92 -0.29 11.72 0.71
N HIS A 93 0.95 12.17 0.92
CA HIS A 93 1.89 12.53 -0.12
C HIS A 93 3.13 11.63 -0.02
N GLY A 94 3.43 10.89 -1.08
CA GLY A 94 4.65 10.09 -1.19
C GLY A 94 5.87 10.99 -1.35
N THR A 95 6.83 10.87 -0.44
CA THR A 95 8.05 11.69 -0.43
C THR A 95 9.26 11.01 -1.07
N SER A 96 9.25 9.68 -1.17
CA SER A 96 10.23 8.91 -1.93
C SER A 96 9.67 7.55 -2.33
N VAL A 97 10.21 6.95 -3.40
CA VAL A 97 10.01 5.54 -3.74
C VAL A 97 11.25 4.76 -3.30
N THR A 98 11.05 3.71 -2.51
CA THR A 98 12.12 2.89 -1.93
C THR A 98 12.17 1.47 -2.47
N GLY A 99 11.16 1.07 -3.25
CA GLY A 99 11.07 -0.28 -3.78
C GLY A 99 10.02 -0.44 -4.87
N TYR A 100 10.28 -1.39 -5.76
CA TYR A 100 9.40 -1.78 -6.85
C TYR A 100 9.52 -3.30 -7.08
N PHE A 101 8.42 -4.03 -6.89
CA PHE A 101 8.43 -5.50 -6.84
C PHE A 101 7.24 -6.10 -7.60
N LEU A 102 7.31 -7.40 -7.91
CA LEU A 102 6.14 -8.15 -8.37
C LEU A 102 5.05 -8.13 -7.28
N GLY A 103 3.81 -7.96 -7.74
CA GLY A 103 2.63 -8.11 -6.90
C GLY A 103 2.42 -9.53 -6.42
N THR A 104 1.53 -9.66 -5.45
CA THR A 104 1.11 -10.93 -4.87
C THR A 104 0.15 -11.70 -5.78
N ASN A 105 -0.48 -11.02 -6.76
CA ASN A 105 -1.33 -11.67 -7.75
C ASN A 105 -0.50 -12.64 -8.63
N PRO A 106 -0.90 -13.92 -8.74
CA PRO A 106 -0.17 -14.92 -9.49
C PRO A 106 -0.12 -14.67 -11.01
N ASN A 107 -0.99 -13.82 -11.55
CA ASN A 107 -1.06 -13.54 -12.99
C ASN A 107 0.08 -12.63 -13.49
N GLY A 108 0.91 -12.10 -12.58
CA GLY A 108 2.10 -11.30 -12.93
C GLY A 108 1.82 -9.87 -13.41
N ASN A 109 0.55 -9.46 -13.37
CA ASN A 109 0.07 -8.11 -13.70
C ASN A 109 0.00 -7.15 -12.49
N GLY A 110 0.37 -7.64 -11.30
CA GLY A 110 0.44 -6.84 -10.08
C GLY A 110 1.81 -6.24 -9.82
N ARG A 111 1.89 -5.05 -9.22
CA ARG A 111 3.13 -4.41 -8.78
C ARG A 111 2.99 -3.84 -7.38
N ILE A 112 4.05 -4.00 -6.59
CA ILE A 112 4.16 -3.39 -5.26
C ILE A 112 5.17 -2.25 -5.30
N ILE A 113 4.77 -1.12 -4.73
CA ILE A 113 5.55 0.12 -4.65
C ILE A 113 5.66 0.46 -3.17
N THR A 114 6.88 0.58 -2.67
CA THR A 114 7.13 1.03 -1.30
C THR A 114 7.74 2.41 -1.30
N GLY A 115 7.56 3.15 -0.22
CA GLY A 115 8.16 4.46 -0.08
C GLY A 115 7.99 5.11 1.28
N THR A 116 8.48 6.34 1.39
CA THR A 116 8.21 7.22 2.54
C THR A 116 7.07 8.17 2.21
N ALA A 117 6.33 8.61 3.21
CA ALA A 117 5.18 9.49 3.05
C ALA A 117 5.12 10.58 4.12
N ARG A 118 4.34 11.60 3.79
CA ARG A 118 3.83 12.65 4.65
C ARG A 118 2.32 12.49 4.74
N ILE A 119 1.76 12.54 5.95
CA ILE A 119 0.30 12.50 6.16
C ILE A 119 -0.12 13.82 6.82
N ASN A 120 -1.08 14.53 6.22
CA ASN A 120 -1.60 15.81 6.72
C ASN A 120 -0.49 16.82 7.08
N GLY A 121 0.53 16.92 6.24
CA GLY A 121 1.66 17.81 6.47
C GLY A 121 2.78 17.25 7.38
N THR A 122 2.58 16.09 7.99
CA THR A 122 3.53 15.49 8.95
C THR A 122 4.34 14.36 8.31
N ASP A 123 5.66 14.45 8.34
CA ASP A 123 6.59 13.42 7.85
C ASP A 123 6.73 12.25 8.84
N GLY A 124 7.40 11.18 8.42
CA GLY A 124 7.73 10.03 9.30
C GLY A 124 6.88 8.79 9.04
N PHE A 125 6.16 8.74 7.93
CA PHE A 125 5.35 7.59 7.54
C PHE A 125 6.04 6.81 6.42
N THR A 126 5.71 5.52 6.31
CA THR A 126 6.02 4.69 5.15
C THR A 126 4.74 4.23 4.49
N TYR A 127 4.79 4.00 3.19
CA TYR A 127 3.69 3.41 2.44
C TYR A 127 4.13 2.15 1.71
N MET A 128 3.17 1.25 1.54
CA MET A 128 3.20 0.16 0.58
C MET A 128 1.91 0.24 -0.23
N VAL A 129 2.03 0.33 -1.54
CA VAL A 129 0.90 0.28 -2.47
C VAL A 129 1.03 -0.97 -3.32
N GLU A 130 -0.04 -1.72 -3.44
CA GLU A 130 -0.18 -2.79 -4.42
C GLU A 130 -1.23 -2.38 -5.47
N VAL A 131 -0.86 -2.53 -6.73
CA VAL A 131 -1.74 -2.27 -7.87
C VAL A 131 -1.77 -3.47 -8.80
N THR A 132 -2.94 -3.78 -9.35
CA THR A 132 -3.13 -4.82 -10.37
C THR A 132 -3.83 -4.24 -11.59
N ASP A 133 -3.22 -4.39 -12.77
CA ASP A 133 -3.82 -4.07 -14.06
C ASP A 133 -4.54 -5.31 -14.62
N ASN A 134 -5.86 -5.35 -14.51
CA ASN A 134 -6.70 -6.49 -14.94
C ASN A 134 -7.37 -6.24 -16.30
N GLY A 135 -7.01 -5.16 -16.99
CA GLY A 135 -7.41 -4.86 -18.38
C GLY A 135 -8.25 -3.59 -18.52
N GLU A 136 -8.66 -3.31 -19.76
CA GLU A 136 -9.32 -2.06 -20.12
C GLU A 136 -10.81 -2.22 -20.47
N PRO A 137 -11.70 -1.33 -19.99
CA PRO A 137 -11.42 -0.24 -19.06
C PRO A 137 -11.21 -0.73 -17.61
N GLY A 138 -10.26 -0.15 -16.88
CA GLY A 138 -9.85 -0.60 -15.56
C GLY A 138 -10.91 -0.50 -14.45
N ARG A 139 -11.92 0.36 -14.62
CA ARG A 139 -12.99 0.51 -13.63
C ARG A 139 -13.71 -0.82 -13.38
N GLY A 140 -13.76 -1.22 -12.11
CA GLY A 140 -14.46 -2.43 -11.66
C GLY A 140 -13.66 -3.72 -11.84
N ILE A 141 -12.43 -3.65 -12.34
CA ILE A 141 -11.56 -4.82 -12.52
C ILE A 141 -10.13 -4.58 -12.02
N ASP A 142 -9.57 -3.38 -12.19
CA ASP A 142 -8.27 -3.02 -11.63
C ASP A 142 -8.34 -2.89 -10.12
N GLU A 143 -7.22 -3.19 -9.45
CA GLU A 143 -7.15 -3.24 -8.00
C GLU A 143 -6.11 -2.26 -7.48
N PHE A 144 -6.44 -1.59 -6.39
CA PHE A 144 -5.52 -0.72 -5.65
C PHE A 144 -5.67 -1.07 -4.17
N SER A 145 -4.54 -1.26 -3.51
CA SER A 145 -4.45 -1.41 -2.06
C SER A 145 -3.32 -0.56 -1.50
N ILE A 146 -3.50 -0.02 -0.30
CA ILE A 146 -2.53 0.80 0.39
C ILE A 146 -2.41 0.40 1.86
N THR A 147 -1.17 0.34 2.33
CA THR A 147 -0.80 0.23 3.74
C THR A 147 0.04 1.45 4.09
N LEU A 148 -0.32 2.16 5.16
CA LEU A 148 0.47 3.24 5.75
C LEU A 148 0.89 2.82 7.14
N SER A 149 2.09 3.24 7.55
CA SER A 149 2.57 2.98 8.91
C SER A 149 3.48 4.08 9.42
N ASN A 150 3.44 4.31 10.73
CA ASN A 150 4.43 5.09 11.49
C ASN A 150 5.37 4.19 12.32
N GLY A 151 5.34 2.87 12.09
CA GLY A 151 6.09 1.87 12.85
C GLY A 151 5.39 1.33 14.11
N LEU A 152 4.25 1.91 14.51
CA LEU A 152 3.44 1.47 15.65
C LEU A 152 2.03 1.06 15.23
N GLU A 153 1.43 1.84 14.33
CA GLU A 153 0.06 1.67 13.85
C GLU A 153 0.06 1.46 12.34
N PHE A 154 -1.05 0.88 11.86
CA PHE A 154 -1.32 0.66 10.45
C PHE A 154 -2.64 1.29 10.06
N TYR A 155 -2.65 1.91 8.88
CA TYR A 155 -3.85 2.20 8.12
C TYR A 155 -3.81 1.35 6.87
N GLU A 156 -4.90 0.65 6.59
CA GLU A 156 -4.98 -0.34 5.52
C GLU A 156 -6.27 -0.15 4.72
N ALA A 157 -6.20 0.00 3.40
CA ALA A 157 -7.40 0.17 2.57
C ALA A 157 -7.19 -0.41 1.17
N GLY A 158 -8.30 -0.69 0.47
CA GLY A 158 -8.29 -1.21 -0.89
C GLY A 158 -8.59 -2.70 -0.99
N SER A 159 -8.37 -3.25 -2.19
CA SER A 159 -8.90 -4.57 -2.57
C SER A 159 -8.42 -5.73 -1.67
N ASN A 160 -7.18 -5.66 -1.19
CA ASN A 160 -6.61 -6.63 -0.26
C ASN A 160 -7.26 -6.60 1.14
N TYR A 161 -8.00 -5.54 1.46
CA TYR A 161 -8.61 -5.26 2.77
C TYR A 161 -10.14 -5.28 2.72
N GLY A 162 -10.68 -5.93 1.68
CA GLY A 162 -12.12 -6.12 1.51
C GLY A 162 -12.84 -4.95 0.87
N ASP A 163 -12.14 -3.91 0.41
CA ASP A 163 -12.73 -2.96 -0.54
C ASP A 163 -12.85 -3.62 -1.92
N GLY A 164 -13.72 -3.08 -2.79
CA GLY A 164 -13.85 -3.60 -4.16
C GLY A 164 -12.63 -3.28 -5.04
N PRO A 165 -12.65 -3.73 -6.31
CA PRO A 165 -11.84 -3.11 -7.36
C PRO A 165 -12.06 -1.59 -7.40
N ILE A 166 -11.20 -0.87 -8.12
CA ILE A 166 -11.32 0.58 -8.23
C ILE A 166 -12.71 0.95 -8.78
N ALA A 167 -13.41 1.82 -8.07
CA ALA A 167 -14.75 2.25 -8.43
C ALA A 167 -14.73 3.28 -9.58
N GLY A 168 -13.56 3.84 -9.88
CA GLY A 168 -13.28 4.57 -11.10
C GLY A 168 -11.80 4.89 -11.25
N GLY A 169 -11.37 5.15 -12.48
CA GLY A 169 -9.96 5.31 -12.81
C GLY A 169 -9.44 4.18 -13.70
N ASN A 170 -8.12 4.07 -13.76
CA ASN A 170 -7.42 3.05 -14.55
C ASN A 170 -6.02 2.83 -13.97
N ILE A 171 -5.53 1.59 -14.06
CA ILE A 171 -4.17 1.17 -13.79
C ILE A 171 -3.60 0.65 -15.12
N GLN A 172 -2.33 0.93 -15.38
CA GLN A 172 -1.65 0.52 -16.61
C GLN A 172 -0.26 0.03 -16.26
N LEU A 173 -0.03 -1.24 -16.53
CA LEU A 173 1.28 -1.85 -16.51
C LEU A 173 1.94 -1.68 -17.89
N HIS A 174 3.05 -0.95 -17.91
CA HIS A 174 3.75 -0.63 -19.14
C HIS A 174 4.90 -1.59 -19.38
N LYS A 175 5.17 -1.92 -20.64
CA LYS A 175 6.36 -2.72 -20.98
C LYS A 175 7.64 -1.96 -20.67
N ALA A 176 8.68 -2.72 -20.35
CA ALA A 176 10.05 -2.24 -20.22
C ALA A 176 10.50 -1.43 -21.46
N ASN A 177 11.24 -0.36 -21.22
CA ASN A 177 11.96 0.41 -22.22
C ASN A 177 13.42 0.63 -21.78
N PRO A 178 14.31 1.16 -22.64
CA PRO A 178 15.73 1.29 -22.30
C PRO A 178 16.04 2.14 -21.06
N SER A 179 15.12 3.01 -20.63
CA SER A 179 15.30 3.79 -19.40
C SER A 179 15.01 2.98 -18.13
N ASN A 180 14.29 1.85 -18.23
CA ASN A 180 13.94 1.00 -17.09
C ASN A 180 15.14 0.16 -16.62
N THR A 181 16.11 0.85 -16.03
CA THR A 181 17.31 0.26 -15.44
C THR A 181 17.25 0.38 -13.92
N PRO A 182 17.50 -0.71 -13.17
CA PRO A 182 17.32 -0.75 -11.73
C PRO A 182 18.49 -0.11 -10.98
N PRO A 183 18.29 0.27 -9.69
CA PRO A 183 19.38 0.74 -8.85
C PRO A 183 20.52 -0.26 -8.69
N LEU A 184 21.70 0.26 -8.29
CA LEU A 184 22.82 -0.59 -7.90
C LEU A 184 22.39 -1.59 -6.82
N GLY A 185 22.82 -2.84 -6.97
CA GLY A 185 22.43 -3.94 -6.08
C GLY A 185 21.15 -4.67 -6.51
N PHE A 186 20.50 -4.22 -7.59
CA PHE A 186 19.34 -4.87 -8.18
C PHE A 186 19.57 -5.28 -9.64
N THR A 187 18.88 -6.33 -10.09
CA THR A 187 18.90 -6.82 -11.48
C THR A 187 17.49 -7.00 -11.99
N CYS A 188 17.32 -6.96 -13.32
CA CYS A 188 16.02 -7.21 -13.94
C CYS A 188 15.64 -8.69 -13.84
N SER A 189 14.39 -8.95 -13.46
CA SER A 189 13.77 -10.27 -13.43
C SER A 189 13.24 -10.73 -14.78
#